data_AF-A0A6P5ADX6-F1
#
_entry.id   AF-A0A6P5ADX6-F1
#
_cell.length_a   1.000
_cell.length_b   1.000
_cell.length_c   1.000
_cell.angle_alpha   90.00
_cell.angle_beta   90.00
_cell.angle_gamma   90.00
#
_symmetry.space_group_name_H-M   'P 1'
#
loop_
_entity.id
_entity.type
_entity.pdbx_description
1 polymer ?
#
loop_
_entity_poly.entity_id
_entity_poly.type
_entity_poly.pdbx_seq_one_letter_code
_entity_poly.pdbx_strand_id
1 'polypeptide(L)'
;MNGGCSDNATTGAGVPDQRIKIAVIGCGLMGTRIAGELCLCGCDVSMYDNDSTALSTAVSKVHQDWEHLRTHGLLLNQHTQPTNLICASTLEVAVEGAEFVLEAVVEDFEVKTELMRRISATCSQTAVLGTNTLNLDITAMSEHVVNKQRLIGIRFLYPVYTIPEVEVTMGGNTDAHVLQRVGQLIEHLGKVLFVRTGNNPLILTPQQVQSRQIAWKEKVQLQQRARGPGLGSHGGMNTSSHAVVGMLQHTPTSSRTEAEDNRHTSGSSPAGNDCIICTERERNCLLSPCNHLCCCMECAKSLTNRHQNCPMCRTPIAEVLRVFSA
;
A
#
# COMPACT_ATOMS: atom_id res chain seq x y z
N MET A 1 25.83 15.60 -58.78
CA MET A 1 25.52 16.30 -57.53
C MET A 1 24.02 16.26 -57.32
N ASN A 2 23.60 15.65 -56.22
CA ASN A 2 22.36 15.82 -55.45
C ASN A 2 21.96 14.47 -54.86
N GLY A 3 22.45 14.25 -53.64
CA GLY A 3 22.02 13.15 -52.78
C GLY A 3 20.64 13.47 -52.20
N GLY A 4 19.73 12.50 -52.29
CA GLY A 4 18.50 12.48 -51.51
C GLY A 4 18.77 11.81 -50.17
N CYS A 5 18.73 12.60 -49.10
CA CYS A 5 18.74 12.11 -47.73
C CYS A 5 17.36 11.53 -47.44
N SER A 6 17.29 10.23 -47.15
CA SER A 6 16.11 9.56 -46.65
C SER A 6 15.98 9.84 -45.15
N ASP A 7 15.05 10.71 -44.77
CA ASP A 7 14.72 10.97 -43.37
C ASP A 7 13.95 9.79 -42.78
N ASN A 8 14.69 8.91 -42.11
CA ASN A 8 14.16 7.88 -41.23
C ASN A 8 13.72 8.57 -39.93
N ALA A 9 12.46 9.00 -39.86
CA ALA A 9 11.85 9.44 -38.61
C ALA A 9 11.56 8.21 -37.75
N THR A 10 12.52 7.87 -36.90
CA THR A 10 12.38 6.89 -35.82
C THR A 10 11.34 7.41 -34.82
N THR A 11 10.07 7.08 -35.02
CA THR A 11 9.03 7.29 -34.01
C THR A 11 9.39 6.49 -32.77
N GLY A 12 9.64 7.21 -31.67
CA GLY A 12 10.05 6.64 -30.39
C GLY A 12 9.14 5.48 -29.99
N ALA A 13 9.77 4.35 -29.69
CA ALA A 13 9.10 3.22 -29.05
C ALA A 13 8.51 3.73 -27.73
N GLY A 14 7.19 3.89 -27.68
CA GLY A 14 6.48 4.18 -26.46
C GLY A 14 6.75 3.06 -25.46
N VAL A 15 7.28 3.42 -24.29
CA VAL A 15 7.31 2.51 -23.14
C VAL A 15 5.85 2.10 -22.90
N PRO A 16 5.51 0.79 -22.90
CA PRO A 16 4.15 0.39 -22.62
C PRO A 16 3.78 0.84 -21.21
N ASP A 17 2.69 1.61 -21.11
CA ASP A 17 2.06 1.99 -19.85
C ASP A 17 1.47 0.74 -19.20
N GLN A 18 2.33 -0.05 -18.55
CA GLN A 18 1.97 -1.34 -17.99
C GLN A 18 1.19 -1.11 -16.68
N ARG A 19 -0.14 -1.20 -16.77
CA ARG A 19 -1.03 -1.14 -15.60
C ARG A 19 -0.82 -2.35 -14.69
N ILE A 20 -0.93 -2.13 -13.38
CA ILE A 20 -0.81 -3.17 -12.37
C ILE A 20 -1.99 -4.13 -12.50
N LYS A 21 -1.71 -5.41 -12.72
CA LYS A 21 -2.75 -6.45 -12.83
C LYS A 21 -3.07 -7.05 -11.48
N ILE A 22 -4.34 -6.99 -11.05
CA ILE A 22 -4.77 -7.43 -9.74
C ILE A 22 -5.99 -8.34 -9.86
N ALA A 23 -5.92 -9.52 -9.25
CA ALA A 23 -7.07 -10.39 -9.11
C ALA A 23 -7.76 -10.12 -7.76
N VAL A 24 -9.09 -9.99 -7.73
CA VAL A 24 -9.89 -9.86 -6.51
C VAL A 24 -10.83 -11.06 -6.39
N ILE A 25 -10.65 -11.85 -5.35
CA ILE A 25 -11.39 -13.10 -5.15
C ILE A 25 -12.44 -12.90 -4.07
N GLY A 26 -13.71 -12.99 -4.47
CA GLY A 26 -14.89 -12.62 -3.69
C GLY A 26 -15.56 -11.38 -4.27
N CYS A 27 -16.83 -11.51 -4.66
CA CYS A 27 -17.71 -10.47 -5.19
C CYS A 27 -18.76 -10.01 -4.16
N GLY A 28 -18.49 -10.24 -2.87
CA GLY A 28 -19.26 -9.69 -1.76
C GLY A 28 -19.04 -8.18 -1.57
N LEU A 29 -19.44 -7.66 -0.42
CA LEU A 29 -19.36 -6.24 -0.09
C LEU A 29 -17.94 -5.68 -0.17
N MET A 30 -16.97 -6.36 0.48
CA MET A 30 -15.58 -5.91 0.51
C MET A 30 -14.92 -6.05 -0.85
N GLY A 31 -14.97 -7.24 -1.46
CA GLY A 31 -14.28 -7.49 -2.73
C GLY A 31 -14.75 -6.58 -3.87
N THR A 32 -16.07 -6.33 -3.99
CA THR A 32 -16.60 -5.36 -4.98
C THR A 32 -16.02 -3.97 -4.78
N ARG A 33 -15.91 -3.49 -3.54
CA ARG A 33 -15.41 -2.15 -3.24
C ARG A 33 -13.90 -2.02 -3.34
N ILE A 34 -13.17 -3.08 -3.00
CA ILE A 34 -11.74 -3.18 -3.23
C ILE A 34 -11.48 -3.13 -4.74
N ALA A 35 -12.18 -3.94 -5.55
CA ALA A 35 -12.05 -3.92 -7.00
C ALA A 35 -12.38 -2.54 -7.60
N GLY A 36 -13.45 -1.91 -7.12
CA GLY A 36 -13.83 -0.56 -7.54
C GLY A 36 -12.76 0.49 -7.22
N GLU A 37 -12.17 0.44 -6.01
CA GLU A 37 -11.09 1.35 -5.60
C GLU A 37 -9.84 1.18 -6.48
N LEU A 38 -9.41 -0.07 -6.70
CA LEU A 38 -8.27 -0.39 -7.56
C LEU A 38 -8.45 0.14 -8.99
N CYS A 39 -9.65 0.00 -9.55
CA CYS A 39 -9.98 0.52 -10.88
C CYS A 39 -9.94 2.06 -10.93
N LEU A 40 -10.41 2.76 -9.89
CA LEU A 40 -10.32 4.22 -9.80
C LEU A 40 -8.86 4.72 -9.77
N CYS A 41 -7.95 3.90 -9.26
CA CYS A 41 -6.51 4.15 -9.25
C CYS A 41 -5.81 3.69 -10.55
N GLY A 42 -6.52 3.14 -11.52
CA GLY A 42 -5.97 2.77 -12.83
C GLY A 42 -5.37 1.37 -12.89
N CYS A 43 -5.63 0.48 -11.93
CA CYS A 43 -5.24 -0.93 -12.02
C CYS A 43 -6.14 -1.70 -13.00
N ASP A 44 -5.61 -2.76 -13.61
CA ASP A 44 -6.39 -3.76 -14.36
C ASP A 44 -6.84 -4.86 -13.40
N VAL A 45 -8.16 -4.96 -13.18
CA VAL A 45 -8.74 -5.80 -12.15
C VAL A 45 -9.54 -6.95 -12.77
N SER A 46 -9.25 -8.16 -12.31
CA SER A 46 -10.03 -9.37 -12.63
C SER A 46 -10.71 -9.89 -11.38
N MET A 47 -12.03 -10.06 -11.42
CA MET A 47 -12.82 -10.57 -10.30
C MET A 47 -13.27 -12.00 -10.53
N TYR A 48 -13.37 -12.76 -9.45
CA TYR A 48 -14.01 -14.08 -9.46
C TYR A 48 -14.78 -14.32 -8.16
N ASP A 49 -15.87 -15.08 -8.27
CA ASP A 49 -16.66 -15.61 -7.15
C ASP A 49 -17.27 -16.96 -7.59
N ASN A 50 -17.49 -17.87 -6.64
CA ASN A 50 -18.16 -19.13 -6.93
C ASN A 50 -19.68 -18.98 -7.05
N ASP A 51 -20.24 -17.90 -6.48
CA ASP A 51 -21.63 -17.51 -6.68
C ASP A 51 -21.75 -16.67 -7.96
N SER A 52 -22.32 -17.30 -8.99
CA SER A 52 -22.63 -16.65 -10.27
C SER A 52 -23.52 -15.41 -10.15
N THR A 53 -24.37 -15.32 -9.12
CA THR A 53 -25.23 -14.15 -8.86
C THR A 53 -24.40 -13.00 -8.30
N ALA A 54 -23.50 -13.28 -7.36
CA ALA A 54 -22.57 -12.29 -6.83
C ALA A 54 -21.67 -11.75 -7.95
N LEU A 55 -21.10 -12.64 -8.77
CA LEU A 55 -20.22 -12.29 -9.88
C LEU A 55 -20.94 -11.45 -10.97
N SER A 56 -22.13 -11.87 -11.42
CA SER A 56 -22.89 -11.15 -12.46
C SER A 56 -23.37 -9.75 -12.02
N THR A 57 -23.52 -9.54 -10.72
CA THR A 57 -23.91 -8.22 -10.16
C THR A 57 -22.74 -7.34 -9.76
N ALA A 58 -21.51 -7.87 -9.72
CA ALA A 58 -20.33 -7.18 -9.20
C ALA A 58 -20.06 -5.86 -9.93
N VAL A 59 -20.00 -5.89 -11.27
CA VAL A 59 -19.75 -4.70 -12.11
C VAL A 59 -20.82 -3.63 -11.86
N SER A 60 -22.10 -4.02 -11.83
CA SER A 60 -23.21 -3.09 -11.57
C SER A 60 -23.09 -2.44 -10.19
N LYS A 61 -22.70 -3.18 -9.15
CA LYS A 61 -22.49 -2.64 -7.80
C LYS A 61 -21.32 -1.64 -7.77
N VAL A 62 -20.20 -1.95 -8.45
CA VAL A 62 -19.07 -1.01 -8.59
C VAL A 62 -19.54 0.29 -9.23
N HIS A 63 -20.31 0.21 -10.32
CA HIS A 63 -20.86 1.40 -10.98
C HIS A 63 -21.79 2.22 -10.08
N GLN A 64 -22.65 1.56 -9.31
CA GLN A 64 -23.53 2.23 -8.37
C GLN A 64 -22.74 2.96 -7.28
N ASP A 65 -21.70 2.33 -6.74
CA ASP A 65 -20.80 2.97 -5.78
C ASP A 65 -20.11 4.19 -6.40
N TRP A 66 -19.60 4.09 -7.63
CA TRP A 66 -18.96 5.24 -8.31
C TRP A 66 -19.94 6.37 -8.61
N GLU A 67 -21.16 6.06 -9.04
CA GLU A 67 -22.20 7.07 -9.24
C GLU A 67 -22.55 7.78 -7.93
N HIS A 68 -22.65 7.02 -6.84
CA HIS A 68 -22.84 7.58 -5.50
C HIS A 68 -21.67 8.49 -5.10
N LEU A 69 -20.42 8.07 -5.30
CA LEU A 69 -19.24 8.91 -5.02
C LEU A 69 -19.22 10.16 -5.90
N ARG A 70 -19.60 10.06 -7.17
CA ARG A 70 -19.67 11.17 -8.14
C ARG A 70 -20.69 12.21 -7.72
N THR A 71 -21.91 11.78 -7.44
CA THR A 71 -23.02 12.65 -7.00
C THR A 71 -22.73 13.37 -5.68
N HIS A 72 -21.93 12.76 -4.80
CA HIS A 72 -21.51 13.36 -3.53
C HIS A 72 -20.19 14.15 -3.60
N GLY A 73 -19.58 14.25 -4.78
CA GLY A 73 -18.31 14.97 -4.98
C GLY A 73 -17.12 14.34 -4.26
N LEU A 74 -17.12 13.01 -4.10
CA LEU A 74 -16.10 12.22 -3.42
C LEU A 74 -15.12 11.53 -4.39
N LEU A 75 -15.32 11.66 -5.70
CA LEU A 75 -14.37 11.22 -6.73
C LEU A 75 -13.38 12.32 -7.06
N LEU A 76 -12.10 11.97 -7.04
CA LEU A 76 -11.02 12.87 -7.46
C LEU A 76 -10.99 13.07 -8.99
N ASN A 77 -11.22 12.00 -9.74
CA ASN A 77 -11.28 11.99 -11.20
C ASN A 77 -12.71 11.65 -11.62
N GLN A 78 -13.42 12.61 -12.24
CA GLN A 78 -14.80 12.39 -12.69
C GLN A 78 -14.89 11.65 -14.04
N HIS A 79 -13.75 11.40 -14.70
CA HIS A 79 -13.65 10.83 -16.05
C HIS A 79 -13.18 9.36 -16.08
N THR A 80 -13.07 8.68 -14.94
CA THR A 80 -12.65 7.28 -14.91
C THR A 80 -13.69 6.42 -15.63
N GLN A 81 -13.32 5.94 -16.81
CA GLN A 81 -14.10 4.95 -17.53
C GLN A 81 -13.85 3.56 -16.91
N PRO A 82 -14.90 2.74 -16.74
CA PRO A 82 -14.91 1.41 -16.10
C PRO A 82 -14.19 0.31 -16.90
N THR A 83 -13.27 0.65 -17.80
CA THR A 83 -12.77 -0.32 -18.79
C THR A 83 -11.85 -1.38 -18.21
N ASN A 84 -11.43 -1.22 -16.96
CA ASN A 84 -10.36 -2.01 -16.37
C ASN A 84 -10.87 -3.06 -15.38
N LEU A 85 -12.16 -3.38 -15.39
CA LEU A 85 -12.76 -4.41 -14.55
C LEU A 85 -13.35 -5.54 -15.39
N ILE A 86 -12.86 -6.76 -15.20
CA ILE A 86 -13.41 -7.96 -15.83
C ILE A 86 -13.89 -8.96 -14.77
N CYS A 87 -14.96 -9.70 -15.07
CA CYS A 87 -15.40 -10.83 -14.26
C CYS A 87 -15.02 -12.12 -14.96
N ALA A 88 -14.08 -12.86 -14.39
CA ALA A 88 -13.61 -14.13 -14.92
C ALA A 88 -14.58 -15.26 -14.59
N SER A 89 -14.76 -16.20 -15.52
CA SER A 89 -15.65 -17.35 -15.34
C SER A 89 -15.07 -18.44 -14.43
N THR A 90 -13.75 -18.46 -14.24
CA THR A 90 -13.05 -19.39 -13.35
C THR A 90 -11.97 -18.69 -12.54
N LEU A 91 -11.55 -19.32 -11.44
CA LEU A 91 -10.49 -18.81 -10.58
C LEU A 91 -9.16 -18.68 -11.35
N GLU A 92 -8.83 -19.66 -12.17
CA GLU A 92 -7.59 -19.75 -12.94
C GLU A 92 -7.46 -18.57 -13.91
N VAL A 93 -8.54 -18.26 -14.62
CA VAL A 93 -8.60 -17.11 -15.53
C VAL A 93 -8.50 -15.79 -14.74
N ALA A 94 -9.06 -15.74 -13.53
CA ALA A 94 -9.01 -14.54 -12.71
C ALA A 94 -7.59 -14.18 -12.27
N VAL A 95 -6.80 -15.19 -11.89
CA VAL A 95 -5.45 -15.00 -11.33
C VAL A 95 -4.34 -15.04 -12.39
N GLU A 96 -4.68 -15.30 -13.65
CA GLU A 96 -3.72 -15.40 -14.74
C GLU A 96 -2.97 -14.08 -14.96
N GLY A 97 -1.64 -14.12 -14.82
CA GLY A 97 -0.78 -12.95 -14.99
C GLY A 97 -0.96 -11.83 -13.96
N ALA A 98 -1.72 -12.07 -12.88
CA ALA A 98 -1.89 -11.11 -11.81
C ALA A 98 -0.59 -10.93 -11.00
N GLU A 99 -0.25 -9.68 -10.69
CA GLU A 99 0.88 -9.33 -9.83
C GLU A 99 0.52 -9.39 -8.35
N PHE A 100 -0.75 -9.13 -8.05
CA PHE A 100 -1.37 -9.22 -6.73
C PHE A 100 -2.67 -10.02 -6.84
N VAL A 101 -2.91 -10.93 -5.89
CA VAL A 101 -4.21 -11.58 -5.71
C VAL A 101 -4.74 -11.21 -4.33
N LEU A 102 -5.88 -10.53 -4.28
CA LEU A 102 -6.51 -10.04 -3.06
C LEU A 102 -7.78 -10.85 -2.77
N GLU A 103 -7.74 -11.62 -1.69
CA GLU A 103 -8.85 -12.46 -1.25
C GLU A 103 -9.74 -11.68 -0.26
N ALA A 104 -11.04 -11.65 -0.52
CA ALA A 104 -12.07 -10.98 0.28
C ALA A 104 -13.38 -11.80 0.36
N VAL A 105 -13.25 -13.10 0.60
CA VAL A 105 -14.34 -14.05 0.90
C VAL A 105 -14.68 -14.06 2.39
N VAL A 106 -15.59 -14.95 2.79
CA VAL A 106 -16.09 -15.08 4.16
C VAL A 106 -14.95 -15.28 5.16
N GLU A 107 -15.12 -14.74 6.37
CA GLU A 107 -14.11 -14.82 7.44
C GLU A 107 -14.12 -16.19 8.13
N ASP A 108 -13.65 -17.20 7.40
CA ASP A 108 -13.51 -18.57 7.87
C ASP A 108 -12.10 -19.08 7.54
N PHE A 109 -11.44 -19.68 8.53
CA PHE A 109 -10.05 -20.13 8.39
C PHE A 109 -9.88 -21.22 7.35
N GLU A 110 -10.76 -22.23 7.37
CA GLU A 110 -10.66 -23.38 6.46
C GLU A 110 -10.96 -22.95 5.02
N VAL A 111 -12.00 -22.13 4.82
CA VAL A 111 -12.39 -21.61 3.51
C VAL A 111 -11.26 -20.77 2.90
N LYS A 112 -10.71 -19.81 3.65
CA LYS A 112 -9.62 -18.95 3.13
C LYS A 112 -8.33 -19.73 2.92
N THR A 113 -8.00 -20.66 3.80
CA THR A 113 -6.78 -21.49 3.66
C THR A 113 -6.86 -22.37 2.42
N GLU A 114 -7.99 -23.06 2.20
CA GLU A 114 -8.19 -23.88 1.01
C GLU A 114 -8.18 -23.04 -0.27
N LEU A 115 -8.82 -21.86 -0.24
CA LEU A 115 -8.80 -20.94 -1.37
C LEU A 115 -7.37 -20.43 -1.65
N MET A 116 -6.62 -20.06 -0.62
CA MET A 116 -5.25 -19.56 -0.76
C MET A 116 -4.31 -20.66 -1.28
N ARG A 117 -4.49 -21.90 -0.83
CA ARG A 117 -3.79 -23.08 -1.37
C ARG A 117 -4.03 -23.19 -2.88
N ARG A 118 -5.30 -23.15 -3.31
CA ARG A 118 -5.68 -23.22 -4.74
C ARG A 118 -5.12 -22.06 -5.55
N ILE A 119 -5.29 -20.82 -5.09
CA ILE A 119 -4.73 -19.62 -5.74
C ILE A 119 -3.22 -19.76 -5.90
N SER A 120 -2.51 -20.18 -4.84
CA SER A 120 -1.05 -20.25 -4.85
C SER A 120 -0.48 -21.25 -5.85
N ALA A 121 -1.26 -22.29 -6.19
CA ALA A 121 -0.91 -23.31 -7.18
C ALA A 121 -1.15 -22.86 -8.63
N THR A 122 -2.03 -21.90 -8.88
CA THR A 122 -2.48 -21.53 -10.23
C THR A 122 -2.00 -20.14 -10.67
N CYS A 123 -1.80 -19.20 -9.75
CA CYS A 123 -1.29 -17.88 -10.09
C CYS A 123 0.22 -17.89 -10.35
N SER A 124 0.75 -16.78 -10.87
CA SER A 124 2.20 -16.57 -11.02
C SER A 124 2.93 -16.84 -9.71
N GLN A 125 4.09 -17.52 -9.76
CA GLN A 125 4.92 -17.83 -8.58
C GLN A 125 5.50 -16.59 -7.90
N THR A 126 5.50 -15.44 -8.60
CA THR A 126 5.96 -14.14 -8.08
C THR A 126 4.82 -13.23 -7.62
N ALA A 127 3.56 -13.64 -7.77
CA ALA A 127 2.42 -12.83 -7.33
C ALA A 127 2.43 -12.66 -5.80
N VAL A 128 2.05 -11.48 -5.31
CA VAL A 128 1.77 -11.29 -3.88
C VAL A 128 0.36 -11.80 -3.59
N LEU A 129 0.22 -12.56 -2.52
CA LEU A 129 -1.07 -13.08 -2.06
C LEU A 129 -1.51 -12.28 -0.83
N GLY A 130 -2.57 -11.49 -0.99
CA GLY A 130 -3.16 -10.67 0.06
C GLY A 130 -4.46 -11.28 0.55
N THR A 131 -4.62 -11.47 1.86
CA THR A 131 -5.93 -11.81 2.46
C THR A 131 -6.50 -10.62 3.23
N ASN A 132 -7.75 -10.27 2.94
CA ASN A 132 -8.53 -9.30 3.71
C ASN A 132 -9.19 -10.02 4.89
N THR A 133 -8.37 -10.45 5.84
CA THR A 133 -8.81 -11.08 7.10
C THR A 133 -8.72 -10.08 8.25
N LEU A 134 -9.64 -10.20 9.21
CA LEU A 134 -9.64 -9.42 10.44
C LEU A 134 -8.75 -10.01 11.53
N ASN A 135 -8.80 -11.34 11.76
CA ASN A 135 -8.15 -11.97 12.92
C ASN A 135 -7.51 -13.33 12.63
N LEU A 136 -7.54 -13.83 11.40
CA LEU A 136 -7.03 -15.15 11.10
C LEU A 136 -5.49 -15.15 11.09
N ASP A 137 -4.92 -16.26 11.54
CA ASP A 137 -3.47 -16.42 11.62
C ASP A 137 -2.87 -16.63 10.22
N ILE A 138 -2.23 -15.57 9.72
CA ILE A 138 -1.54 -15.56 8.42
C ILE A 138 -0.41 -16.59 8.39
N THR A 139 0.29 -16.81 9.50
CA THR A 139 1.39 -17.77 9.59
C THR A 139 0.85 -19.19 9.41
N ALA A 140 -0.21 -19.55 10.14
CA ALA A 140 -0.85 -20.85 10.02
C ALA A 140 -1.42 -21.08 8.62
N MET A 141 -2.08 -20.07 8.03
CA MET A 141 -2.58 -20.14 6.66
C MET A 141 -1.45 -20.36 5.64
N SER A 142 -0.30 -19.72 5.86
CA SER A 142 0.84 -19.78 4.93
C SER A 142 1.45 -21.17 4.78
N GLU A 143 1.29 -22.06 5.77
CA GLU A 143 1.82 -23.44 5.69
C GLU A 143 1.16 -24.27 4.59
N HIS A 144 0.01 -23.84 4.08
CA HIS A 144 -0.71 -24.48 2.98
C HIS A 144 -0.50 -23.77 1.62
N VAL A 145 0.36 -22.76 1.57
CA VAL A 145 0.56 -21.91 0.39
C VAL A 145 1.89 -22.22 -0.28
N VAL A 146 1.87 -22.41 -1.61
CA VAL A 146 3.09 -22.54 -2.41
C VAL A 146 3.84 -21.21 -2.40
N ASN A 147 5.14 -21.27 -2.07
CA ASN A 147 6.00 -20.10 -1.80
C ASN A 147 5.40 -19.19 -0.71
N LYS A 148 5.19 -19.78 0.47
CA LYS A 148 4.49 -19.17 1.62
C LYS A 148 4.94 -17.77 2.02
N GLN A 149 6.17 -17.38 1.67
CA GLN A 149 6.74 -16.07 1.96
C GLN A 149 6.02 -14.91 1.27
N ARG A 150 5.21 -15.19 0.24
CA ARG A 150 4.45 -14.19 -0.50
C ARG A 150 3.03 -13.95 0.01
N LEU A 151 2.60 -14.69 1.04
CA LEU A 151 1.32 -14.45 1.71
C LEU A 151 1.46 -13.33 2.74
N ILE A 152 0.50 -12.41 2.74
CA ILE A 152 0.45 -11.27 3.66
C ILE A 152 -1.02 -10.87 3.92
N GLY A 153 -1.32 -10.37 5.12
CA GLY A 153 -2.61 -9.74 5.39
C GLY A 153 -2.65 -8.35 4.78
N ILE A 154 -3.63 -8.07 3.91
CA ILE A 154 -3.89 -6.75 3.32
C ILE A 154 -5.37 -6.44 3.55
N ARG A 155 -5.65 -5.75 4.65
CA ARG A 155 -7.00 -5.49 5.12
C ARG A 155 -7.41 -4.06 4.79
N PHE A 156 -8.31 -3.93 3.81
CA PHE A 156 -9.00 -2.67 3.57
C PHE A 156 -10.03 -2.45 4.67
N LEU A 157 -10.07 -1.24 5.22
CA LEU A 157 -11.08 -0.86 6.20
C LEU A 157 -12.36 -0.40 5.51
N TYR A 158 -13.48 -0.48 6.23
CA TYR A 158 -14.78 -0.07 5.72
C TYR A 158 -15.16 1.33 6.26
N PRO A 159 -15.68 2.25 5.41
CA PRO A 159 -15.91 2.12 3.96
C PRO A 159 -14.66 2.33 3.10
N VAL A 160 -14.40 1.40 2.17
CA VAL A 160 -13.14 1.28 1.39
C VAL A 160 -12.72 2.56 0.66
N TYR A 161 -13.65 3.26 0.01
CA TYR A 161 -13.34 4.44 -0.80
C TYR A 161 -12.95 5.68 0.03
N THR A 162 -13.34 5.73 1.30
CA THR A 162 -13.20 6.93 2.15
C THR A 162 -12.27 6.73 3.32
N ILE A 163 -11.98 5.49 3.70
CA ILE A 163 -10.98 5.18 4.72
C ILE A 163 -9.62 5.07 4.03
N PRO A 164 -8.65 5.94 4.36
CA PRO A 164 -7.34 5.90 3.74
C PRO A 164 -6.49 4.73 4.23
N GLU A 165 -6.69 4.26 5.46
CA GLU A 165 -5.87 3.20 6.04
C GLU A 165 -6.15 1.84 5.39
N VAL A 166 -5.06 1.15 5.02
CA VAL A 166 -5.02 -0.27 4.72
C VAL A 166 -4.13 -0.92 5.76
N GLU A 167 -4.71 -1.79 6.57
CA GLU A 167 -3.98 -2.51 7.60
C GLU A 167 -3.20 -3.66 6.96
N VAL A 168 -1.90 -3.73 7.24
CA VAL A 168 -1.00 -4.76 6.75
C VAL A 168 -0.49 -5.60 7.92
N THR A 169 -0.60 -6.92 7.80
CA THR A 169 -0.14 -7.88 8.81
C THR A 169 0.78 -8.90 8.17
N MET A 170 2.01 -9.01 8.66
CA MET A 170 2.97 -10.03 8.18
C MET A 170 2.73 -11.35 8.93
N GLY A 171 2.75 -12.46 8.18
CA GLY A 171 2.91 -13.79 8.79
C GLY A 171 4.37 -14.04 9.16
N GLY A 172 4.60 -15.07 9.97
CA GLY A 172 5.96 -15.46 10.39
C GLY A 172 6.90 -15.85 9.26
N ASN A 173 6.36 -16.15 8.06
CA ASN A 173 7.14 -16.47 6.88
C ASN A 173 7.19 -15.36 5.83
N THR A 174 6.43 -14.26 5.98
CA THR A 174 6.32 -13.22 4.95
C THR A 174 7.66 -12.54 4.70
N ASP A 175 8.09 -12.48 3.44
CA ASP A 175 9.34 -11.81 3.05
C ASP A 175 9.22 -10.29 3.13
N ALA A 176 10.29 -9.62 3.55
CA ALA A 176 10.33 -8.15 3.62
C ALA A 176 10.09 -7.48 2.25
N HIS A 177 10.52 -8.10 1.15
CA HIS A 177 10.26 -7.61 -0.21
C HIS A 177 8.77 -7.60 -0.56
N VAL A 178 7.97 -8.49 0.04
CA VAL A 178 6.51 -8.53 -0.16
C VAL A 178 5.87 -7.31 0.50
N LEU A 179 6.29 -6.98 1.73
CA LEU A 179 5.86 -5.74 2.40
C LEU A 179 6.21 -4.50 1.57
N GLN A 180 7.41 -4.45 0.97
CA GLN A 180 7.81 -3.35 0.10
C GLN A 180 6.88 -3.21 -1.12
N ARG A 181 6.58 -4.32 -1.81
CA ARG A 181 5.65 -4.32 -2.96
C ARG A 181 4.24 -3.90 -2.56
N VAL A 182 3.76 -4.34 -1.39
CA VAL A 182 2.47 -3.92 -0.84
C VAL A 182 2.47 -2.43 -0.49
N GLY A 183 3.57 -1.91 0.07
CA GLY A 183 3.76 -0.48 0.31
C GLY A 183 3.66 0.34 -0.97
N GLN A 184 4.35 -0.08 -2.03
CA GLN A 184 4.29 0.56 -3.35
C GLN A 184 2.88 0.53 -3.95
N LEU A 185 2.17 -0.60 -3.82
CA LEU A 185 0.77 -0.69 -4.24
C LEU A 185 -0.10 0.29 -3.45
N ILE A 186 -0.03 0.29 -2.12
CA ILE A 186 -0.87 1.16 -1.27
C ILE A 186 -0.58 2.65 -1.55
N GLU A 187 0.68 3.01 -1.78
CA GLU A 187 1.08 4.36 -2.18
C GLU A 187 0.51 4.73 -3.56
N HIS A 188 0.58 3.83 -4.55
CA HIS A 188 -0.05 4.01 -5.85
C HIS A 188 -1.57 4.24 -5.74
N LEU A 189 -2.23 3.57 -4.79
CA LEU A 189 -3.65 3.79 -4.50
C LEU A 189 -3.94 5.13 -3.78
N GLY A 190 -2.90 5.88 -3.38
CA GLY A 190 -3.06 7.10 -2.59
C GLY A 190 -3.60 6.85 -1.17
N LYS A 191 -3.46 5.61 -0.68
CA LYS A 191 -3.86 5.13 0.63
C LYS A 191 -2.70 5.14 1.62
N VAL A 192 -2.98 4.90 2.89
CA VAL A 192 -2.00 4.90 3.98
C VAL A 192 -1.79 3.47 4.46
N LEU A 193 -0.55 3.00 4.41
CA LEU A 193 -0.18 1.71 4.96
C LEU A 193 -0.12 1.80 6.49
N PHE A 194 -0.90 0.96 7.17
CA PHE A 194 -0.89 0.81 8.62
C PHE A 194 -0.37 -0.58 8.98
N VAL A 195 0.86 -0.68 9.49
CA VAL A 195 1.39 -1.98 9.94
C VAL A 195 0.76 -2.35 11.28
N ARG A 196 0.04 -3.46 11.34
CA ARG A 196 -0.50 -3.97 12.60
C ARG A 196 0.62 -4.55 13.45
N THR A 197 0.78 -4.00 14.65
CA THR A 197 1.65 -4.56 15.69
C THR A 197 0.80 -5.28 16.73
N GLY A 198 0.86 -6.61 16.77
CA GLY A 198 0.14 -7.44 17.73
C GLY A 198 -1.22 -7.95 17.23
N ASN A 199 -2.01 -8.50 18.16
CA ASN A 199 -3.16 -9.34 17.81
C ASN A 199 -4.48 -8.60 17.71
N ASN A 200 -4.52 -7.27 17.86
CA ASN A 200 -5.76 -6.50 17.80
C ASN A 200 -5.88 -5.75 16.47
N PRO A 201 -6.99 -5.94 15.72
CA PRO A 201 -7.20 -5.23 14.46
C PRO A 201 -7.55 -3.77 14.73
N LEU A 202 -7.20 -2.88 13.80
CA LEU A 202 -7.68 -1.51 13.77
C LEU A 202 -9.19 -1.48 13.46
N ILE A 203 -9.99 -1.36 14.51
CA ILE A 203 -11.43 -1.15 14.41
C ILE A 203 -11.72 0.33 14.63
N LEU A 204 -12.27 0.99 13.62
CA LEU A 204 -12.65 2.40 13.72
C LEU A 204 -14.02 2.52 14.40
N THR A 205 -14.12 3.44 15.36
CA THR A 205 -15.41 3.85 15.90
C THR A 205 -16.22 4.61 14.84
N PRO A 206 -17.56 4.71 14.98
CA PRO A 206 -18.38 5.50 14.07
C PRO A 206 -17.90 6.95 13.94
N GLN A 207 -17.46 7.55 15.05
CA GLN A 207 -16.88 8.90 15.06
C GLN A 207 -15.57 8.96 14.26
N GLN A 208 -14.68 7.98 14.42
CA GLN A 208 -13.43 7.91 13.66
C GLN A 208 -13.64 7.71 12.15
N VAL A 209 -14.65 6.91 11.78
CA VAL A 209 -15.09 6.75 10.38
C VAL A 209 -15.60 8.08 9.84
N GLN A 210 -16.49 8.75 10.57
CA GLN A 210 -17.05 10.04 10.15
C GLN A 210 -15.95 11.11 9.97
N SER A 211 -15.00 11.20 10.91
CA SER A 211 -13.88 12.13 10.81
C SER A 211 -13.03 11.89 9.55
N ARG A 212 -12.78 10.62 9.19
CA ARG A 212 -12.04 10.27 7.96
C ARG A 212 -12.82 10.61 6.70
N GLN A 213 -14.12 10.39 6.70
CA GLN A 213 -14.99 10.75 5.57
C GLN A 213 -15.02 12.26 5.35
N ILE A 214 -15.08 13.06 6.42
CA ILE A 214 -15.01 14.53 6.34
C ILE A 214 -13.65 14.94 5.75
N ALA A 215 -12.55 14.43 6.30
CA ALA A 215 -11.20 14.74 5.81
C ALA A 215 -11.00 14.33 4.33
N TRP A 216 -11.55 13.19 3.92
CA TRP A 216 -11.53 12.75 2.52
C TRP A 216 -12.28 13.73 1.62
N LYS A 217 -13.48 14.16 2.02
CA LYS A 217 -14.28 15.13 1.25
C LYS A 217 -13.54 16.45 1.10
N GLU A 218 -12.93 16.95 2.17
CA GLU A 218 -12.12 18.17 2.13
C GLU A 218 -10.92 18.02 1.18
N LYS A 219 -10.20 16.90 1.26
CA LYS A 219 -9.08 16.58 0.36
C LYS A 219 -9.51 16.60 -1.11
N VAL A 220 -10.61 15.93 -1.45
CA VAL A 220 -11.15 15.88 -2.82
C VAL A 220 -11.51 17.28 -3.31
N GLN A 221 -12.20 18.08 -2.49
CA GLN A 221 -12.57 19.46 -2.85
C GLN A 221 -11.36 20.36 -3.07
N LEU A 222 -10.34 20.26 -2.22
CA LEU A 222 -9.09 21.02 -2.37
C LEU A 222 -8.39 20.67 -3.68
N GLN A 223 -8.27 19.38 -3.99
CA GLN A 223 -7.61 18.92 -5.22
C GLN A 223 -8.42 19.26 -6.49
N GLN A 224 -9.75 19.19 -6.44
CA GLN A 224 -10.61 19.63 -7.54
C GLN A 224 -10.48 21.15 -7.80
N ARG A 225 -10.42 21.96 -6.75
CA ARG A 225 -10.18 23.42 -6.88
C ARG A 225 -8.81 23.72 -7.46
N ALA A 226 -7.77 22.99 -7.03
CA ALA A 226 -6.41 23.15 -7.55
C ALA A 226 -6.30 22.81 -9.05
N ARG A 227 -7.18 21.94 -9.58
CA ARG A 227 -7.22 21.57 -10.99
C ARG A 227 -7.91 22.60 -11.90
N GLY A 228 -8.61 23.59 -11.33
CA GLY A 228 -9.22 24.72 -12.04
C GLY A 228 -10.34 24.35 -13.04
N PRO A 229 -11.26 25.28 -13.37
CA PRO A 229 -12.21 25.08 -14.45
C PRO A 229 -11.57 25.47 -15.79
N GLY A 230 -11.04 24.49 -16.52
CA GLY A 230 -10.71 24.67 -17.95
C GLY A 230 -9.34 24.16 -18.39
N LEU A 231 -9.33 22.94 -18.92
CA LEU A 231 -8.54 22.58 -20.10
C LEU A 231 -9.23 21.37 -20.76
N GLY A 232 -10.14 21.69 -21.67
CA GLY A 232 -10.50 20.76 -22.72
C GLY A 232 -9.33 20.60 -23.70
N SER A 233 -9.18 19.38 -24.21
CA SER A 233 -8.40 18.97 -25.38
C SER A 233 -6.87 19.10 -25.38
N HIS A 234 -6.24 17.93 -25.55
CA HIS A 234 -4.98 17.62 -26.23
C HIS A 234 -3.62 18.02 -25.60
N GLY A 235 -2.73 17.03 -25.62
CA GLY A 235 -1.28 17.20 -25.57
C GLY A 235 -0.69 16.95 -24.19
N GLY A 236 -0.04 15.80 -24.01
CA GLY A 236 0.66 15.50 -22.77
C GLY A 236 1.82 16.44 -22.50
N MET A 237 2.20 16.56 -21.23
CA MET A 237 3.58 16.49 -20.76
C MET A 237 3.65 16.60 -19.23
N ASN A 238 4.65 15.89 -18.71
CA ASN A 238 5.09 15.79 -17.32
C ASN A 238 5.19 17.14 -16.60
N THR A 239 4.78 17.17 -15.33
CA THR A 239 5.36 18.07 -14.35
C THR A 239 5.63 17.32 -13.05
N SER A 240 6.89 16.92 -12.88
CA SER A 240 7.51 16.57 -11.60
C SER A 240 7.45 17.77 -10.66
N SER A 241 6.60 17.72 -9.65
CA SER A 241 6.54 18.75 -8.60
C SER A 241 7.60 18.48 -7.53
N HIS A 242 8.85 18.85 -7.83
CA HIS A 242 9.92 19.03 -6.84
C HIS A 242 10.13 20.54 -6.61
N ALA A 243 9.57 21.06 -5.52
CA ALA A 243 9.93 22.28 -4.79
C ALA A 243 8.80 22.47 -3.77
N VAL A 244 9.04 22.53 -2.46
CA VAL A 244 9.61 23.70 -1.79
C VAL A 244 10.33 23.25 -0.51
N VAL A 245 11.66 23.42 -0.44
CA VAL A 245 12.35 23.72 0.82
C VAL A 245 13.44 24.74 0.50
N GLY A 246 13.22 25.96 0.97
CA GLY A 246 14.17 27.06 0.88
C GLY A 246 15.37 26.86 1.80
N MET A 247 16.54 27.01 1.19
CA MET A 247 17.80 27.55 1.70
C MET A 247 17.86 27.91 3.19
N LEU A 248 18.79 27.29 3.91
CA LEU A 248 19.73 27.98 4.80
C LEU A 248 21.05 27.18 4.83
N GLN A 249 22.08 27.75 4.22
CA GLN A 249 23.45 27.26 4.21
C GLN A 249 24.14 27.66 5.52
N HIS A 250 24.94 26.78 6.12
CA HIS A 250 26.15 27.16 6.86
C HIS A 250 27.20 26.03 6.85
N THR A 251 28.44 26.47 6.70
CA THR A 251 29.70 25.78 6.37
C THR A 251 30.29 25.04 7.59
N PRO A 252 31.12 23.98 7.40
CA PRO A 252 31.43 23.00 8.43
C PRO A 252 32.65 23.38 9.27
N THR A 253 32.70 22.91 10.51
CA THR A 253 33.95 22.86 11.29
C THR A 253 34.22 21.44 11.75
N SER A 254 35.49 21.11 11.65
CA SER A 254 36.12 19.81 11.52
C SER A 254 36.31 19.02 12.83
N SER A 255 36.47 17.71 12.65
CA SER A 255 37.65 16.91 13.04
C SER A 255 37.46 15.82 14.09
N ARG A 256 37.85 14.60 13.65
CA ARG A 256 38.58 13.53 14.38
C ARG A 256 37.76 12.75 15.43
N THR A 257 37.87 11.43 15.59
CA THR A 257 38.81 10.41 15.10
C THR A 257 38.18 9.03 15.33
N GLU A 258 38.65 8.06 14.56
CA GLU A 258 38.36 6.63 14.62
C GLU A 258 38.71 6.00 15.99
N ALA A 259 37.92 5.01 16.42
CA ALA A 259 38.42 3.74 16.96
C ALA A 259 37.26 2.75 17.18
N GLU A 260 37.49 1.56 16.66
CA GLU A 260 36.67 0.35 16.73
C GLU A 260 36.48 -0.12 18.19
N ASP A 261 35.32 -0.69 18.52
CA ASP A 261 35.31 -2.03 19.11
C ASP A 261 33.95 -2.72 18.96
N ASN A 262 34.05 -3.97 18.56
CA ASN A 262 33.01 -4.93 18.28
C ASN A 262 32.57 -5.57 19.60
N ARG A 263 31.27 -5.55 19.91
CA ARG A 263 30.70 -6.45 20.91
C ARG A 263 29.21 -6.62 20.70
N HIS A 264 28.88 -7.81 20.18
CA HIS A 264 27.56 -8.42 20.29
C HIS A 264 27.19 -8.56 21.76
N THR A 265 26.11 -7.90 22.18
CA THR A 265 25.37 -8.29 23.38
C THR A 265 23.88 -8.14 23.08
N SER A 266 23.21 -9.28 23.01
CA SER A 266 21.78 -9.45 23.24
C SER A 266 21.40 -8.74 24.54
N GLY A 267 20.79 -7.55 24.41
CA GLY A 267 20.32 -6.73 25.52
C GLY A 267 18.80 -6.72 25.58
N SER A 268 18.28 -7.42 26.59
CA SER A 268 16.90 -7.37 27.08
C SER A 268 16.20 -6.02 26.89
N SER A 269 15.04 -6.03 26.23
CA SER A 269 14.10 -4.90 26.21
C SER A 269 13.83 -4.41 27.63
N PRO A 270 14.01 -3.10 27.93
CA PRO A 270 13.48 -2.51 29.15
C PRO A 270 11.96 -2.67 29.12
N ALA A 271 11.38 -3.10 30.24
CA ALA A 271 9.99 -3.54 30.42
C ALA A 271 8.90 -2.44 30.24
N GLY A 272 9.11 -1.45 29.38
CA GLY A 272 8.18 -0.35 29.12
C GLY A 272 8.19 0.10 27.66
N ASN A 273 7.14 0.82 27.26
CA ASN A 273 6.97 1.39 25.91
C ASN A 273 7.76 2.71 25.72
N ASP A 274 8.58 3.09 26.69
CA ASP A 274 9.26 4.38 26.72
C ASP A 274 10.50 4.40 25.82
N CYS A 275 10.73 5.54 25.17
CA CYS A 275 11.89 5.82 24.35
C CYS A 275 13.17 5.59 25.16
N ILE A 276 14.11 4.78 24.64
CA ILE A 276 15.36 4.47 25.35
C ILE A 276 16.34 5.64 25.46
N ILE A 277 16.03 6.77 24.80
CA ILE A 277 16.90 7.95 24.73
C ILE A 277 16.45 9.01 25.74
N CYS A 278 15.19 9.44 25.67
CA CYS A 278 14.68 10.45 26.61
C CYS A 278 14.00 9.84 27.83
N THR A 279 13.55 8.58 27.77
CA THR A 279 12.75 7.92 28.83
C THR A 279 11.46 8.65 29.24
N GLU A 280 11.07 9.69 28.50
CA GLU A 280 9.92 10.55 28.80
C GLU A 280 8.72 10.33 27.86
N ARG A 281 9.00 9.90 26.63
CA ARG A 281 7.99 9.76 25.56
C ARG A 281 7.92 8.33 25.10
N GLU A 282 6.76 7.91 24.63
CA GLU A 282 6.57 6.60 24.03
C GLU A 282 7.35 6.42 22.73
N ARG A 283 7.75 5.19 22.45
CA ARG A 283 8.33 4.78 21.18
C ARG A 283 7.27 4.88 20.09
N ASN A 284 7.51 5.70 19.08
CA ASN A 284 6.53 5.96 18.01
C ASN A 284 7.18 6.18 16.64
N CYS A 285 8.37 5.60 16.41
CA CYS A 285 9.01 5.63 15.11
C CYS A 285 9.97 4.44 14.88
N LEU A 286 10.10 4.03 13.61
CA LEU A 286 11.05 3.02 13.15
C LEU A 286 12.25 3.72 12.50
N LEU A 287 13.45 3.18 12.78
CA LEU A 287 14.70 3.64 12.18
C LEU A 287 15.04 2.76 10.98
N SER A 288 14.90 3.26 9.76
CA SER A 288 15.24 2.52 8.54
C SER A 288 16.75 2.57 8.27
N PRO A 289 17.38 1.51 7.74
CA PRO A 289 16.76 0.27 7.24
C PRO A 289 16.57 -0.83 8.31
N CYS A 290 17.03 -0.60 9.55
CA CYS A 290 17.05 -1.65 10.57
C CYS A 290 15.70 -1.91 11.26
N ASN A 291 14.71 -1.04 11.07
CA ASN A 291 13.35 -1.12 11.61
C ASN A 291 13.26 -1.29 13.14
N HIS A 292 14.23 -0.77 13.89
CA HIS A 292 14.14 -0.79 15.36
C HIS A 292 13.17 0.29 15.87
N LEU A 293 12.15 -0.14 16.61
CA LEU A 293 11.24 0.72 17.38
C LEU A 293 11.80 0.96 18.77
N CYS A 294 12.80 1.85 18.89
CA CYS A 294 13.50 2.09 20.16
C CYS A 294 13.35 3.52 20.70
N CYS A 295 12.85 4.47 19.90
CA CYS A 295 12.79 5.87 20.30
C CYS A 295 11.52 6.60 19.86
N CYS A 296 11.27 7.75 20.48
CA CYS A 296 10.24 8.70 20.04
C CYS A 296 10.73 9.50 18.83
N MET A 297 9.79 10.07 18.08
CA MET A 297 10.06 10.82 16.85
C MET A 297 11.07 11.96 17.06
N GLU A 298 10.96 12.71 18.16
CA GLU A 298 11.85 13.83 18.43
C GLU A 298 13.29 13.35 18.67
N CYS A 299 13.45 12.22 19.38
CA CYS A 299 14.75 11.62 19.58
C CYS A 299 15.31 11.01 18.29
N ALA A 300 14.48 10.36 17.48
CA ALA A 300 14.90 9.83 16.18
C ALA A 300 15.33 10.93 15.20
N LYS A 301 14.60 12.05 15.17
CA LYS A 301 14.99 13.25 14.42
C LYS A 301 16.30 13.82 14.94
N SER A 302 16.49 13.87 16.27
CA SER A 302 17.75 14.31 16.88
C SER A 302 18.92 13.41 16.48
N LEU A 303 18.73 12.08 16.46
CA LEU A 303 19.73 11.13 15.97
C LEU A 303 20.07 11.35 14.50
N THR A 304 19.03 11.48 13.66
CA THR A 304 19.19 11.70 12.21
C THR A 304 19.92 13.02 11.92
N ASN A 305 19.52 14.11 12.58
CA ASN A 305 20.15 15.43 12.45
C ASN A 305 21.63 15.42 12.88
N ARG A 306 21.98 14.58 13.87
CA ARG A 306 23.35 14.40 14.36
C ARG A 306 24.12 13.29 13.64
N HIS A 307 23.57 12.74 12.56
CA HIS A 307 24.13 11.62 11.79
C HIS A 307 24.56 10.44 12.68
N GLN A 308 23.78 10.17 13.72
CA GLN A 308 24.02 9.07 14.64
C GLN A 308 23.37 7.79 14.11
N ASN A 309 23.96 6.65 14.47
CA ASN A 309 23.42 5.36 14.09
C ASN A 309 22.29 4.92 15.03
N CYS A 310 21.54 3.90 14.63
CA CYS A 310 20.55 3.25 15.46
C CYS A 310 21.15 2.86 16.82
N PRO A 311 20.57 3.26 17.96
CA PRO A 311 21.12 2.92 19.27
C PRO A 311 21.08 1.41 19.59
N MET A 312 20.23 0.65 18.89
CA MET A 312 20.08 -0.80 19.11
C MET A 312 21.12 -1.63 18.37
N CYS A 313 21.33 -1.33 17.08
CA CYS A 313 22.14 -2.18 16.19
C CYS A 313 23.31 -1.46 15.51
N ARG A 314 23.46 -0.15 15.75
CA ARG A 314 24.48 0.71 15.15
C ARG A 314 24.41 0.82 13.62
N THR A 315 23.32 0.39 12.98
CA THR A 315 23.07 0.65 11.55
C THR A 315 22.82 2.14 11.30
N PRO A 316 23.38 2.74 10.24
CA PRO A 316 23.07 4.13 9.85
C PRO A 316 21.57 4.33 9.62
N ILE A 317 21.05 5.47 10.09
CA ILE A 317 19.62 5.80 9.97
C ILE A 317 19.43 6.56 8.65
N ALA A 318 18.79 5.92 7.67
CA ALA A 318 18.50 6.53 6.37
C ALA A 318 17.23 7.38 6.40
N GLU A 319 16.20 6.92 7.13
CA GLU A 319 14.92 7.59 7.28
C GLU A 319 14.28 7.19 8.62
N VAL A 320 13.35 8.03 9.08
CA VAL A 320 12.57 7.80 10.30
C VAL A 320 11.10 7.73 9.92
N LEU A 321 10.49 6.56 10.11
CA LEU A 321 9.09 6.31 9.78
C LEU A 321 8.25 6.45 11.05
N ARG A 322 7.21 7.29 11.04
CA ARG A 322 6.30 7.44 12.19
C ARG A 322 5.45 6.18 12.32
N VAL A 323 5.33 5.68 13.55
CA VAL A 323 4.39 4.62 13.92
C VAL A 323 3.29 5.26 14.75
N PHE A 324 2.04 4.99 14.39
CA PHE A 324 0.87 5.41 15.14
C PHE A 324 0.36 4.20 15.92
N SER A 325 0.31 4.30 17.25
CA SER A 325 -0.40 3.34 18.10
C SER A 325 -1.90 3.59 18.03
N ALA A 326 -2.68 2.52 18.21
CA ALA A 326 -4.14 2.56 18.31
C ALA A 326 -4.62 3.09 19.66
#